data_AF-A0A1I3K9W6-F1
#
_entry.id   AF-A0A1I3K9W6-F1
#
_cell.length_a   1.000
_cell.length_b   1.000
_cell.length_c   1.000
_cell.angle_alpha   90.00
_cell.angle_beta   90.00
_cell.angle_gamma   90.00
#
_symmetry.space_group_name_H-M   'P 1'
#
loop_
_entity.id
_entity.type
_entity.pdbx_description
1 polymer ?
#
loop_
_entity_poly.entity_id
_entity_poly.type
_entity_poly.pdbx_seq_one_letter_code
_entity_poly.pdbx_strand_id
1 'polypeptide(L)'
;MVQVLLHNSTLTPAPAAYGVAVEKALAAAGATLGPDGEVGLKGQTVLVVNVDPQDDIAVIDLARFDDAAFDLVFDLAQATASFVVMGDGAVCATPATGRPPPTWSMGFQAQATADRADFRDWLAGDVEDQLAGEAHQAAVAQALAKARAERDSKPAQPLFKRLTDALFGKSI
;
A
#
# COMPACT_ATOMS: atom_id res chain seq x y z
N MET A 1 3.19 -4.13 5.82
CA MET A 1 4.25 -3.48 4.99
C MET A 1 3.51 -2.82 3.85
N VAL A 2 3.65 -1.51 3.66
CA VAL A 2 2.87 -0.81 2.64
C VAL A 2 3.58 -0.92 1.30
N GLN A 3 2.85 -1.40 0.31
CA GLN A 3 3.34 -1.57 -1.05
C GLN A 3 2.68 -0.53 -1.96
N VAL A 4 3.52 0.10 -2.78
CA VAL A 4 3.15 1.10 -3.77
C VAL A 4 3.58 0.58 -5.14
N LEU A 5 2.66 0.52 -6.09
CA LEU A 5 2.94 0.13 -7.48
C LEU A 5 3.06 1.38 -8.35
N LEU A 6 4.17 1.52 -9.06
CA LEU A 6 4.34 2.46 -10.16
C LEU A 6 3.89 1.79 -11.45
N HIS A 7 2.65 2.04 -11.84
CA HIS A 7 2.06 1.49 -13.06
C HIS A 7 2.31 2.43 -14.24
N ASN A 8 2.57 1.89 -15.43
CA ASN A 8 2.80 2.68 -16.61
C ASN A 8 1.57 3.52 -17.04
N SER A 9 1.85 4.74 -17.49
CA SER A 9 0.99 5.57 -18.34
C SER A 9 1.40 5.51 -19.82
N THR A 10 0.63 6.18 -20.69
CA THR A 10 0.99 6.34 -22.11
C THR A 10 2.22 7.23 -22.34
N LEU A 11 2.71 7.92 -21.30
CA LEU A 11 3.90 8.78 -21.33
C LEU A 11 5.14 8.07 -20.75
N THR A 12 4.97 6.85 -20.25
CA THR A 12 6.05 6.06 -19.66
C THR A 12 7.13 5.76 -20.69
N PRO A 13 8.41 5.95 -20.37
CA PRO A 13 9.50 5.53 -21.24
C PRO A 13 9.53 4.02 -21.43
N ALA A 14 10.11 3.56 -22.54
CA ALA A 14 10.37 2.13 -22.75
C ALA A 14 11.24 1.53 -21.61
N PRO A 15 11.16 0.21 -21.33
CA PRO A 15 11.77 -0.39 -20.13
C PRO A 15 13.25 -0.05 -19.88
N ALA A 16 14.09 -0.04 -20.93
CA ALA A 16 15.49 0.35 -20.80
C ALA A 16 15.68 1.82 -20.38
N ALA A 17 14.81 2.72 -20.84
CA ALA A 17 14.80 4.12 -20.43
C ALA A 17 14.13 4.32 -19.06
N TYR A 18 13.19 3.44 -18.69
CA TYR A 18 12.53 3.43 -17.39
C TYR A 18 13.54 3.18 -16.26
N GLY A 19 14.33 2.11 -16.34
CA GLY A 19 15.36 1.80 -15.33
C GLY A 19 16.37 2.95 -15.18
N VAL A 20 16.80 3.54 -16.29
CA VAL A 20 17.69 4.71 -16.27
C VAL A 20 17.03 5.94 -15.64
N ALA A 21 15.72 6.14 -15.83
CA ALA A 21 14.98 7.24 -15.20
C ALA A 21 14.90 7.05 -13.68
N VAL A 22 14.65 5.82 -13.21
CA VAL A 22 14.68 5.45 -11.79
C VAL A 22 16.04 5.76 -11.19
N GLU A 23 17.13 5.25 -11.79
CA GLU A 23 18.50 5.49 -11.30
C GLU A 23 18.84 6.98 -11.22
N LYS A 24 18.45 7.77 -12.24
CA LYS A 24 18.68 9.22 -12.26
C LYS A 24 17.90 9.94 -11.18
N ALA A 25 16.64 9.57 -10.95
CA ALA A 25 15.81 10.17 -9.91
C ALA A 25 16.39 9.88 -8.51
N LEU A 26 16.80 8.64 -8.26
CA LEU A 26 17.46 8.26 -7.00
C LEU A 26 18.76 9.04 -6.79
N ALA A 27 19.61 9.12 -7.81
CA ALA A 27 20.86 9.88 -7.74
C ALA A 27 20.62 11.38 -7.49
N ALA A 28 19.59 11.97 -8.11
CA ALA A 28 19.21 13.37 -7.90
C ALA A 28 18.72 13.64 -6.47
N ALA A 29 18.03 12.67 -5.86
CA ALA A 29 17.61 12.72 -4.45
C ALA A 29 18.76 12.47 -3.46
N GLY A 30 19.97 12.16 -3.95
CA GLY A 30 21.10 11.76 -3.11
C GLY A 30 20.90 10.40 -2.43
N ALA A 31 20.05 9.56 -3.01
CA ALA A 31 19.79 8.20 -2.55
C ALA A 31 20.75 7.20 -3.20
N THR A 32 21.02 6.10 -2.50
CA THR A 32 21.87 5.00 -2.98
C THR A 32 21.01 3.77 -3.22
N LEU A 33 21.14 3.14 -4.40
CA LEU A 33 20.49 1.88 -4.73
C LEU A 33 21.42 0.71 -4.42
N GLY A 34 20.97 -0.20 -3.56
CA GLY A 34 21.62 -1.46 -3.24
C GLY A 34 21.34 -2.55 -4.29
N PRO A 35 22.08 -3.66 -4.25
CA PRO A 35 21.95 -4.75 -5.22
C PRO A 35 20.57 -5.44 -5.19
N ASP A 36 19.91 -5.43 -4.03
CA ASP A 36 18.60 -6.05 -3.82
C ASP A 36 17.44 -5.03 -3.97
N GLY A 37 17.69 -3.87 -4.60
CA GLY A 37 16.69 -2.82 -4.77
C GLY A 37 16.52 -1.91 -3.55
N GLU A 38 17.26 -2.13 -2.47
CA GLU A 38 17.22 -1.29 -1.27
C GLU A 38 17.65 0.14 -1.58
N VAL A 39 16.82 1.11 -1.23
CA VAL A 39 17.13 2.53 -1.41
C VAL A 39 17.46 3.17 -0.07
N GLY A 40 18.72 3.57 0.05
CA GLY A 40 19.26 4.25 1.21
C GLY A 40 19.26 5.77 1.05
N LEU A 41 18.81 6.49 2.09
CA LEU A 41 18.95 7.93 2.21
C LEU A 41 19.61 8.26 3.56
N LYS A 42 20.67 9.07 3.54
CA LYS A 42 21.43 9.45 4.76
C LYS A 42 21.87 8.23 5.60
N GLY A 43 22.22 7.12 4.94
CA GLY A 43 22.70 5.89 5.58
C GLY A 43 21.61 5.00 6.19
N GLN A 44 20.32 5.24 5.89
CA GLN A 44 19.20 4.42 6.33
C GLN A 44 18.36 3.98 5.14
N THR A 45 17.89 2.74 5.14
CA THR A 45 16.94 2.26 4.11
C THR A 45 15.60 2.93 4.28
N VAL A 46 15.06 3.50 3.19
CA VAL A 46 13.80 4.24 3.17
C VAL A 46 12.71 3.44 2.46
N LEU A 47 13.07 2.78 1.36
CA LEU A 47 12.18 1.95 0.57
C LEU A 47 12.99 0.88 -0.19
N VAL A 48 12.32 -0.12 -0.74
CA VAL A 48 12.90 -1.10 -1.66
C VAL A 48 12.19 -0.96 -3.00
N VAL A 49 12.92 -0.72 -4.09
CA VAL A 49 12.37 -0.64 -5.44
C VAL A 49 12.72 -1.90 -6.22
N ASN A 50 11.69 -2.59 -6.69
CA ASN A 50 11.80 -3.70 -7.62
C ASN A 50 11.26 -3.25 -8.98
N VAL A 51 12.16 -3.01 -9.93
CA VAL A 51 11.80 -2.67 -11.31
C VAL A 51 11.66 -3.95 -12.11
N ASP A 52 10.54 -4.09 -12.83
CA ASP A 52 10.39 -5.20 -13.76
C ASP A 52 11.31 -4.98 -14.99
N PRO A 53 12.17 -5.94 -15.37
CA PRO A 53 13.06 -5.76 -16.52
C PRO A 53 12.34 -5.85 -17.87
N GLN A 54 11.14 -6.40 -17.92
CA GLN A 54 10.34 -6.60 -19.13
C GLN A 54 9.21 -5.59 -19.24
N ASP A 55 8.63 -5.22 -18.11
CA ASP A 55 7.53 -4.27 -18.03
C ASP A 55 8.01 -2.92 -17.49
N ASP A 56 7.41 -1.83 -17.97
CA ASP A 56 7.68 -0.45 -17.55
C ASP A 56 6.97 -0.10 -16.23
N ILE A 57 7.10 -1.02 -15.25
CA ILE A 57 6.48 -0.96 -13.93
C ILE A 57 7.52 -1.14 -12.82
N ALA A 58 7.22 -0.62 -11.64
CA ALA A 58 8.01 -0.87 -10.44
C ALA A 58 7.14 -1.10 -9.23
N VAL A 59 7.58 -1.99 -8.35
CA VAL A 59 6.97 -2.22 -7.04
C VAL A 59 7.87 -1.62 -5.98
N ILE A 60 7.29 -0.79 -5.11
CA ILE A 60 7.98 -0.09 -4.04
C ILE A 60 7.44 -0.58 -2.70
N ASP A 61 8.30 -1.16 -1.89
CA ASP A 61 7.98 -1.51 -0.51
C ASP A 61 8.51 -0.39 0.41
N LEU A 62 7.60 0.31 1.08
CA LEU A 62 7.95 1.40 1.97
C LEU A 62 8.46 0.84 3.31
N ALA A 63 9.72 1.16 3.64
CA ALA A 63 10.31 0.84 4.95
C ALA A 63 10.08 1.97 5.97
N ARG A 64 9.77 3.18 5.50
CA ARG A 64 9.50 4.38 6.31
C ARG A 64 8.29 5.14 5.78
N PHE A 65 7.61 5.84 6.69
CA PHE A 65 6.41 6.63 6.44
C PHE A 65 6.65 8.08 6.85
N ASP A 66 7.61 8.74 6.19
CA ASP A 66 7.93 10.14 6.41
C ASP A 66 8.00 10.90 5.08
N ASP A 67 8.01 12.24 5.16
CA ASP A 67 8.06 13.12 3.99
C ASP A 67 9.16 12.76 3.00
N ALA A 68 10.32 12.31 3.48
CA ALA A 68 11.46 11.97 2.62
C ALA A 68 11.19 10.70 1.81
N ALA A 69 10.54 9.70 2.42
CA ALA A 69 10.08 8.51 1.70
C ALA A 69 9.02 8.86 0.64
N PHE A 70 8.03 9.66 1.01
CA PHE A 70 6.95 10.06 0.12
C PHE A 70 7.44 10.95 -1.02
N ASP A 71 8.36 11.86 -0.74
CA ASP A 71 9.04 12.66 -1.75
C ASP A 71 9.78 11.83 -2.79
N LEU A 72 10.43 10.76 -2.32
CA LEU A 72 11.16 9.87 -3.19
C LEU A 72 10.22 9.09 -4.11
N VAL A 73 9.07 8.64 -3.61
CA VAL A 73 8.02 8.03 -4.45
C VAL A 73 7.51 9.02 -5.49
N PHE A 74 7.26 10.28 -5.11
CA PHE A 74 6.86 11.33 -6.04
C PHE A 74 7.90 11.54 -7.14
N ASP A 75 9.18 11.60 -6.77
CA ASP A 75 10.27 11.84 -7.71
C ASP A 75 10.47 10.68 -8.68
N LEU A 76 10.32 9.44 -8.20
CA LEU A 76 10.31 8.27 -9.06
C LEU A 76 9.14 8.32 -10.04
N ALA A 77 7.92 8.54 -9.56
CA ALA A 77 6.72 8.59 -10.39
C ALA A 77 6.78 9.73 -11.43
N GLN A 78 7.35 10.89 -11.08
CA GLN A 78 7.57 12.00 -12.01
C GLN A 78 8.61 11.66 -13.07
N ALA A 79 9.73 11.04 -12.68
CA ALA A 79 10.79 10.69 -13.61
C ALA A 79 10.39 9.59 -14.59
N THR A 80 9.55 8.65 -14.15
CA THR A 80 9.07 7.55 -14.97
C THR A 80 7.73 7.84 -15.65
N ALA A 81 7.08 8.96 -15.34
CA ALA A 81 5.70 9.26 -15.75
C ALA A 81 4.72 8.10 -15.42
N SER A 82 4.85 7.52 -14.23
CA SER A 82 4.03 6.40 -13.76
C SER A 82 2.86 6.87 -12.89
N PHE A 83 1.77 6.11 -12.90
CA PHE A 83 0.71 6.23 -11.91
C PHE A 83 1.14 5.55 -10.62
N VAL A 84 0.86 6.18 -9.49
CA VAL A 84 1.10 5.62 -8.16
C VAL A 84 -0.16 4.90 -7.73
N VAL A 85 -0.07 3.60 -7.48
CA VAL A 85 -1.20 2.74 -7.15
C VAL A 85 -0.95 2.06 -5.80
N MET A 86 -1.92 2.16 -4.90
CA MET A 86 -1.89 1.55 -3.58
C MET A 86 -2.53 0.16 -3.60
N GLY A 87 -2.23 -0.69 -2.62
CA GLY A 87 -2.76 -2.07 -2.56
C GLY A 87 -4.28 -2.19 -2.38
N ASP A 88 -4.93 -1.16 -1.82
CA ASP A 88 -6.40 -1.00 -1.78
C ASP A 88 -6.98 -0.50 -3.12
N GLY A 89 -6.09 -0.17 -4.06
CA GLY A 89 -6.36 0.32 -5.39
C GLY A 89 -6.60 1.82 -5.50
N ALA A 90 -6.30 2.63 -4.46
CA ALA A 90 -6.22 4.07 -4.63
C ALA A 90 -5.16 4.42 -5.68
N VAL A 91 -5.44 5.42 -6.52
CA VAL A 91 -4.55 5.83 -7.61
C VAL A 91 -4.29 7.32 -7.56
N CYS A 92 -3.00 7.67 -7.63
CA CYS A 92 -2.55 9.02 -7.85
C CYS A 92 -1.82 9.18 -9.18
N ALA A 93 -2.13 10.26 -9.90
CA ALA A 93 -1.37 10.73 -11.06
C ALA A 93 -0.53 11.95 -10.67
N THR A 94 0.77 11.89 -10.95
CA THR A 94 1.66 13.05 -10.86
C THR A 94 1.54 13.92 -12.12
N PRO A 95 2.03 15.18 -12.11
CA PRO A 95 2.01 16.04 -13.28
C PRO A 95 2.62 15.42 -14.55
N ALA A 96 3.70 14.65 -14.46
CA ALA A 96 4.34 13.99 -15.60
C ALA A 96 3.52 12.81 -16.15
N THR A 97 2.74 12.15 -15.29
CA THR A 97 1.90 11.01 -15.65
C THR A 97 0.69 11.42 -16.51
N GLY A 98 0.25 12.67 -16.39
CA GLY A 98 -0.91 13.19 -17.09
C GLY A 98 -2.23 12.85 -16.40
N ARG A 99 -3.29 12.54 -17.17
CA ARG A 99 -4.62 12.24 -16.61
C ARG A 99 -4.81 10.74 -16.42
N PRO A 100 -5.33 10.30 -15.26
CA PRO A 100 -5.68 8.90 -15.06
C PRO A 100 -6.78 8.48 -16.05
N PRO A 101 -6.69 7.27 -16.64
CA PRO A 101 -7.70 6.80 -17.57
C PRO A 101 -9.05 6.60 -16.86
N PRO A 102 -10.18 7.00 -17.47
CA PRO A 102 -11.50 6.87 -16.86
C PRO A 102 -11.88 5.41 -16.57
N THR A 103 -11.29 4.44 -17.27
CA THR A 103 -11.53 3.00 -17.04
C THR A 103 -10.91 2.45 -15.75
N TRP A 104 -9.97 3.16 -15.13
CA TRP A 104 -9.48 2.79 -13.80
C TRP A 104 -10.47 3.13 -12.69
N SER A 105 -11.39 4.08 -12.92
CA SER A 105 -12.44 4.44 -11.93
C SER A 105 -13.58 3.40 -11.78
N MET A 106 -13.29 2.11 -11.97
CA MET A 106 -14.17 0.97 -11.64
C MET A 106 -14.22 0.73 -10.11
N GLY A 107 -14.45 1.79 -9.32
CA GLY A 107 -14.50 1.77 -7.86
C GLY A 107 -13.25 2.28 -7.15
N PHE A 108 -12.15 2.49 -7.88
CA PHE A 108 -10.92 3.06 -7.34
C PHE A 108 -10.98 4.60 -7.30
N GLN A 109 -10.57 5.20 -6.17
CA GLN A 109 -10.43 6.64 -6.06
C GLN A 109 -9.19 7.07 -6.82
N ALA A 110 -9.39 7.71 -7.97
CA ALA A 110 -8.31 8.25 -8.79
C ALA A 110 -8.24 9.78 -8.61
N GLN A 111 -7.09 10.26 -8.15
CA GLN A 111 -6.84 11.69 -7.96
C GLN A 111 -5.60 12.11 -8.76
N ALA A 112 -5.66 13.27 -9.40
CA ALA A 112 -4.47 13.92 -9.92
C ALA A 112 -3.96 14.89 -8.86
N THR A 113 -2.67 14.85 -8.55
CA THR A 113 -2.04 15.81 -7.64
C THR A 113 -1.38 16.92 -8.46
N ALA A 114 -1.56 18.16 -8.02
CA ALA A 114 -1.01 19.32 -8.72
C ALA A 114 0.45 19.57 -8.33
N ASP A 115 0.79 19.29 -7.07
CA ASP A 115 2.12 19.47 -6.54
C ASP A 115 2.55 18.35 -5.58
N ARG A 116 3.79 18.48 -5.09
CA ARG A 116 4.45 17.51 -4.22
C ARG A 116 3.81 17.44 -2.83
N ALA A 117 3.31 18.55 -2.29
CA ALA A 117 2.72 18.57 -0.95
C ALA A 117 1.38 17.84 -0.96
N ASP A 118 0.55 18.11 -1.97
CA ASP A 118 -0.72 17.40 -2.18
C ASP A 118 -0.50 15.88 -2.30
N PHE A 119 0.56 15.47 -3.00
CA PHE A 119 0.93 14.06 -3.13
C PHE A 119 1.33 13.43 -1.80
N ARG A 120 2.11 14.13 -0.97
CA ARG A 120 2.50 13.63 0.35
C ARG A 120 1.29 13.44 1.24
N ASP A 121 0.41 14.44 1.31
CA ASP A 121 -0.79 14.38 2.14
C ASP A 121 -1.70 13.23 1.71
N TRP A 122 -1.86 13.03 0.40
CA TRP A 122 -2.59 11.89 -0.16
C TRP A 122 -1.96 10.55 0.24
N LEU A 123 -0.67 10.37 -0.01
CA LEU A 123 0.02 9.10 0.27
C LEU A 123 0.09 8.79 1.77
N ALA A 124 0.28 9.81 2.61
CA ALA A 124 0.26 9.67 4.05
C ALA A 124 -1.12 9.20 4.55
N GLY A 125 -2.21 9.80 4.02
CA GLY A 125 -3.58 9.39 4.34
C GLY A 125 -3.85 7.93 3.99
N ASP A 126 -3.49 7.50 2.78
CA ASP A 126 -3.69 6.10 2.36
C ASP A 126 -2.84 5.12 3.19
N VAL A 127 -1.61 5.49 3.54
CA VAL A 127 -0.76 4.70 4.45
C VAL A 127 -1.41 4.55 5.82
N GLU A 128 -1.92 5.64 6.41
CA GLU A 128 -2.59 5.62 7.71
C GLU A 128 -3.85 4.73 7.68
N ASP A 129 -4.65 4.82 6.62
CA ASP A 129 -5.85 4.01 6.43
C ASP A 129 -5.52 2.53 6.28
N GLN A 130 -4.47 2.17 5.53
CA GLN A 130 -4.03 0.78 5.40
C GLN A 130 -3.54 0.21 6.74
N LEU A 131 -2.73 0.96 7.48
CA LEU A 131 -2.24 0.54 8.79
C LEU A 131 -3.40 0.36 9.79
N ALA A 132 -4.38 1.26 9.77
CA ALA A 132 -5.59 1.15 10.59
C ALA A 132 -6.44 -0.09 10.20
N GLY A 133 -6.58 -0.34 8.90
CA GLY A 133 -7.27 -1.52 8.36
C GLY A 133 -6.61 -2.83 8.78
N GLU A 134 -5.29 -2.94 8.64
CA GLU A 134 -4.51 -4.10 9.09
C GLU A 134 -4.68 -4.34 10.60
N ALA A 135 -4.59 -3.28 11.41
CA ALA A 135 -4.78 -3.36 12.86
C ALA A 135 -6.19 -3.83 13.24
N HIS A 136 -7.22 -3.34 12.53
CA HIS A 136 -8.60 -3.78 12.75
C HIS A 136 -8.79 -5.26 12.42
N GLN A 137 -8.27 -5.72 11.28
CA GLN A 137 -8.34 -7.13 10.89
C GLN A 137 -7.64 -8.04 11.92
N ALA A 138 -6.47 -7.62 12.42
CA ALA A 138 -5.75 -8.34 13.47
C ALA A 138 -6.57 -8.42 14.77
N ALA A 139 -7.21 -7.33 15.18
CA ALA A 139 -8.07 -7.31 16.36
C ALA A 139 -9.28 -8.24 16.22
N VAL A 140 -9.93 -8.25 15.04
CA VAL A 140 -11.04 -9.16 14.74
C VAL A 140 -10.57 -10.62 14.76
N ALA A 141 -9.42 -10.93 14.17
CA ALA A 141 -8.86 -12.28 14.17
C ALA A 141 -8.57 -12.76 15.60
N GLN A 142 -8.02 -11.89 16.46
CA GLN A 142 -7.79 -12.20 17.88
C GLN A 142 -9.10 -12.41 18.64
N ALA A 143 -10.12 -11.57 18.40
CA ALA A 143 -11.43 -11.73 19.02
C ALA A 143 -12.10 -13.05 18.61
N LEU A 144 -12.02 -13.42 17.33
CA LEU A 144 -12.53 -14.69 16.81
C LEU A 144 -11.78 -15.88 17.40
N ALA A 145 -10.45 -15.82 17.51
CA ALA A 145 -9.65 -16.87 18.12
C ALA A 145 -10.01 -17.06 19.61
N LYS A 146 -10.17 -15.96 20.35
CA LYS A 146 -10.60 -15.98 21.75
C LYS A 146 -12.01 -16.58 21.89
N ALA A 147 -12.96 -16.15 21.06
CA ALA A 147 -14.33 -16.70 21.07
C ALA A 147 -14.36 -18.20 20.74
N ARG A 148 -13.52 -18.68 19.82
CA ARG A 148 -13.36 -20.11 19.52
C ARG A 148 -12.80 -20.87 20.73
N ALA A 149 -11.74 -20.37 21.37
CA ALA A 149 -11.17 -20.98 22.56
C ALA A 149 -12.15 -21.02 23.75
N GLU A 150 -12.94 -19.97 23.97
CA GLU A 150 -14.00 -19.93 24.97
C GLU A 150 -15.15 -20.89 24.68
N ARG A 151 -15.48 -21.10 23.40
CA ARG A 151 -16.49 -22.09 23.00
C ARG A 151 -15.99 -23.51 23.24
N ASP A 152 -14.75 -23.81 22.88
CA ASP A 152 -14.19 -25.16 22.92
C ASP A 152 -13.83 -25.57 24.37
N SER A 153 -13.58 -24.61 25.27
CA SER A 153 -13.37 -24.82 26.71
C SER A 153 -14.66 -24.99 27.52
N LYS A 154 -15.82 -24.62 26.98
CA LYS A 154 -17.12 -24.87 27.64
C LYS A 154 -17.57 -26.30 27.34
N PRO A 155 -17.98 -27.09 28.35
CA PRO A 155 -18.50 -28.43 28.12
C PRO A 155 -19.71 -28.35 27.17
N ALA A 156 -19.67 -29.15 26.10
CA ALA A 156 -20.72 -29.18 25.09
C ALA A 156 -22.03 -29.61 25.74
N GLN A 157 -22.91 -28.65 26.06
CA GLN A 157 -24.26 -28.98 26.47
C GLN A 157 -25.03 -29.52 25.26
N PRO A 158 -25.78 -30.63 25.42
CA PRO A 158 -26.56 -31.20 24.33
C PRO A 158 -27.54 -30.14 23.78
N LEU A 159 -27.69 -30.10 22.45
CA LEU A 159 -28.54 -29.14 21.73
C LEU A 159 -29.93 -28.98 22.33
N PHE A 160 -30.51 -30.08 22.81
CA PHE A 160 -31.81 -30.10 23.48
C PHE A 160 -31.85 -29.25 24.76
N LYS A 161 -30.79 -29.28 25.57
CA LYS A 161 -30.68 -28.50 26.81
C LYS A 161 -30.50 -27.00 26.50
N ARG A 162 -29.71 -26.66 25.48
CA ARG A 162 -29.54 -25.26 25.05
C ARG A 162 -30.83 -24.65 24.52
N LEU A 163 -31.61 -25.43 23.76
CA LEU A 163 -32.93 -25.02 23.25
C LEU A 163 -33.95 -24.89 24.39
N THR A 164 -33.98 -25.81 25.34
CA THR A 164 -34.90 -25.73 26.48
C THR A 164 -34.54 -24.60 27.44
N ASP A 165 -33.27 -24.35 27.74
CA ASP A 165 -32.86 -23.24 28.62
C ASP A 165 -33.13 -21.86 27.97
N ALA A 166 -32.97 -21.73 26.64
CA ALA A 166 -33.31 -20.51 25.91
C ALA A 166 -34.82 -20.25 25.79
N LEU A 167 -35.64 -21.31 25.66
CA LEU A 167 -37.10 -21.21 25.56
C LEU A 167 -37.79 -21.07 26.92
N PHE A 168 -37.22 -21.65 27.98
CA PHE A 168 -37.82 -21.70 29.32
C PHE A 168 -37.05 -20.89 30.37
N GLY A 169 -36.10 -20.05 29.93
CA GLY A 169 -35.58 -18.94 30.73
C GLY A 169 -34.81 -19.33 31.98
N LYS A 170 -34.07 -20.45 31.97
CA LYS A 170 -33.09 -20.70 33.05
C LYS A 170 -31.81 -19.92 32.74
N SER A 171 -31.86 -18.63 33.05
CA SER A 171 -30.65 -17.87 33.35
C SER A 171 -29.95 -18.53 34.53
N ILE A 172 -28.75 -19.04 34.31
CA ILE A 172 -27.72 -19.08 35.37
C ILE A 172 -26.86 -17.85 35.15
#